data_AF-A0A8T4C2T7-F1
#
_entry.id   AF-A0A8T4C2T7-F1
#
_cell.length_a   1.000
_cell.length_b   1.000
_cell.length_c   1.000
_cell.angle_alpha   90.00
_cell.angle_beta   90.00
_cell.angle_gamma   90.00
#
_symmetry.space_group_name_H-M   'P 1'
#
loop_
_entity.id
_entity.type
_entity.pdbx_description
1 polymer ?
#
loop_
_entity_poly.entity_id
_entity_poly.type
_entity_poly.pdbx_seq_one_letter_code
_entity_poly.pdbx_strand_id
1 'polypeptide(L)'
;ALMGIALWLVWRKQPSRQPYVLFAIQLALNALWSFLFFGLQSPILGLAEIAILWIVIALTLRSFYKVSRPAGLLLLPYIAWVTIALALNLSIFLLNA
;
A
#
# COMPACT_ATOMS: atom_id res chain seq x y z
N ALA A 1 1.05 -12.35 3.44
CA ALA A 1 0.33 -13.53 2.91
C ALA A 1 -0.74 -13.17 1.87
N LEU A 2 -1.75 -12.36 2.22
CA LEU A 2 -2.88 -12.02 1.33
C LEU A 2 -2.46 -11.33 0.01
N MET A 3 -1.49 -10.41 0.07
CA MET A 3 -0.88 -9.77 -1.10
C MET A 3 -0.25 -10.77 -2.08
N GLY A 4 0.45 -11.79 -1.58
CA GLY A 4 1.08 -12.81 -2.42
C GLY A 4 0.06 -13.74 -3.10
N ILE A 5 -1.03 -14.07 -2.39
CA ILE A 5 -2.15 -14.85 -2.96
C ILE A 5 -2.87 -14.04 -4.04
N ALA A 6 -3.08 -12.74 -3.82
CA ALA A 6 -3.67 -11.84 -4.80
C ALA A 6 -2.81 -11.75 -6.08
N LEU A 7 -1.49 -11.66 -5.94
CA LEU A 7 -0.55 -11.65 -7.07
C LEU A 7 -0.61 -12.96 -7.87
N TRP A 8 -0.62 -14.10 -7.18
CA TRP A 8 -0.72 -15.42 -7.82
C TRP A 8 -2.03 -15.59 -8.60
N LEU A 9 -3.15 -15.10 -8.08
CA LEU A 9 -4.45 -15.14 -8.77
C LEU A 9 -4.47 -14.26 -10.03
N VAL A 10 -3.83 -13.09 -10.01
CA VAL A 10 -3.69 -12.22 -11.20
C VAL A 10 -2.79 -12.88 -12.24
N TRP A 11 -1.67 -13.47 -11.83
CA TRP A 11 -0.76 -14.18 -12.72
C TRP A 11 -1.46 -15.30 -13.47
N ARG A 12 -2.30 -16.10 -12.79
CA ARG A 12 -3.03 -17.18 -13.45
C ARG A 12 -4.05 -16.73 -14.50
N LYS A 13 -4.56 -15.50 -14.45
CA LYS A 13 -5.61 -15.02 -15.38
C LYS A 13 -5.09 -14.14 -16.51
N GLN A 14 -4.07 -13.32 -16.28
CA GLN A 14 -3.52 -12.44 -17.32
C GLN A 14 -2.07 -12.03 -16.99
N PRO A 15 -1.10 -12.34 -17.86
CA PRO A 15 0.27 -11.85 -17.73
C PRO A 15 0.39 -10.42 -18.28
N SER A 16 -0.36 -9.46 -17.72
CA SER A 16 -0.18 -8.04 -18.07
C SER A 16 0.90 -7.41 -17.19
N ARG A 17 1.78 -6.55 -17.74
CA ARG A 17 2.93 -5.99 -17.00
C ARG A 17 2.54 -4.98 -15.91
N GLN A 18 1.44 -4.25 -16.09
CA GLN A 18 1.04 -3.14 -15.20
C GLN A 18 0.78 -3.53 -13.73
N PRO A 19 -0.01 -4.59 -13.43
CA PRO A 19 -0.29 -5.00 -12.05
C PRO A 19 0.96 -5.36 -11.24
N TYR A 20 1.98 -5.94 -11.90
CA TYR A 20 3.24 -6.32 -11.24
C TYR A 20 4.09 -5.10 -10.86
N VAL A 21 4.14 -4.09 -11.74
CA VAL A 21 4.90 -2.85 -11.48
C VAL A 21 4.26 -2.10 -10.31
N LEU A 22 2.93 -1.97 -10.29
CA LEU A 22 2.22 -1.32 -9.18
C LEU A 22 2.44 -2.06 -7.85
N PHE A 23 2.43 -3.39 -7.87
CA PHE A 23 2.71 -4.20 -6.69
C PHE A 23 4.16 -4.02 -6.19
N ALA A 24 5.13 -3.97 -7.09
CA ALA A 24 6.53 -3.73 -6.73
C ALA A 24 6.74 -2.32 -6.14
N ILE A 25 6.11 -1.30 -6.72
CA ILE A 25 6.15 0.07 -6.19
C ILE A 25 5.51 0.13 -4.80
N GLN A 26 4.33 -0.49 -4.61
CA GLN A 26 3.67 -0.59 -3.31
C GLN A 26 4.59 -1.22 -2.26
N LEU A 27 5.30 -2.30 -2.61
CA LEU A 27 6.19 -2.99 -1.68
C LEU A 27 7.41 -2.13 -1.31
N ALA A 28 8.00 -1.45 -2.30
CA ALA A 28 9.14 -0.56 -2.07
C ALA A 28 8.75 0.62 -1.17
N LEU A 29 7.61 1.25 -1.45
CA LEU A 29 7.05 2.30 -0.61
C LEU A 29 6.77 1.79 0.81
N ASN A 30 6.12 0.63 0.95
CA ASN A 30 5.86 0.07 2.28
C ASN A 30 7.13 -0.17 3.11
N ALA A 31 8.23 -0.59 2.49
CA ALA A 31 9.53 -0.71 3.15
C ALA A 31 10.14 0.65 3.48
N LEU A 32 10.01 1.63 2.58
CA LEU A 32 10.49 2.99 2.75
C LEU A 32 9.78 3.70 3.91
N TRP A 33 8.47 3.49 4.07
CA TRP A 33 7.68 4.05 5.17
C TRP A 33 8.31 3.76 6.54
N SER A 34 8.61 2.48 6.81
CA SER A 34 9.20 2.06 8.08
C SER A 34 10.56 2.70 8.29
N PHE A 35 11.36 2.85 7.23
CA PHE A 35 12.66 3.51 7.30
C PHE A 35 12.54 5.03 7.58
N LEU A 36 11.62 5.73 6.93
CA LEU A 36 11.41 7.16 7.14
C LEU A 36 10.83 7.45 8.53
N PHE A 37 9.86 6.64 8.97
CA PHE A 37 9.17 6.84 10.24
C PHE A 37 10.02 6.41 11.44
N PHE A 38 10.64 5.21 11.41
CA PHE A 38 11.44 4.72 12.54
C PHE A 38 12.93 5.04 12.43
N GLY A 39 13.49 5.09 11.22
CA GLY A 39 14.91 5.36 10.99
C GLY A 39 15.24 6.85 11.06
N LEU A 40 14.54 7.67 10.27
CA LEU A 40 14.73 9.13 10.27
C LEU A 40 13.92 9.86 11.34
N GLN A 41 13.04 9.15 12.08
CA GLN A 41 12.19 9.71 13.14
C GLN A 41 11.47 11.01 12.73
N SER A 42 11.13 11.14 11.44
CA SER A 42 10.50 12.34 10.91
C SER A 42 9.01 12.07 10.63
N PRO A 43 8.10 12.57 11.49
CA PRO A 43 6.67 12.37 11.29
C PRO A 43 6.18 12.95 9.96
N ILE A 44 6.76 14.09 9.53
CA ILE A 44 6.38 14.78 8.29
C ILE A 44 6.69 13.90 7.06
N LEU A 45 7.91 13.35 6.99
CA LEU A 45 8.31 12.48 5.88
C LEU A 45 7.52 11.17 5.89
N GLY A 46 7.26 10.60 7.07
CA GLY A 46 6.41 9.42 7.22
C GLY A 46 4.97 9.64 6.78
N LEU A 47 4.40 10.82 7.02
CA LEU A 47 3.04 11.20 6.65
C LEU A 47 2.91 11.46 5.14
N ALA A 48 3.90 12.12 4.53
CA ALA A 48 3.94 12.30 3.08
C ALA A 48 4.07 10.94 2.35
N GLU A 49 4.96 10.08 2.81
CA GLU A 49 5.18 8.77 2.18
C GLU A 49 3.97 7.86 2.35
N ILE A 50 3.35 7.78 3.53
CA ILE A 50 2.19 6.90 3.75
C ILE A 50 0.98 7.32 2.93
N ALA A 51 0.82 8.62 2.66
CA ALA A 51 -0.20 9.13 1.75
C ALA A 51 0.04 8.67 0.30
N ILE A 52 1.30 8.69 -0.17
CA ILE A 52 1.67 8.17 -1.48
C ILE A 52 1.43 6.65 -1.54
N LEU A 53 1.85 5.91 -0.52
CA LEU A 53 1.60 4.47 -0.40
C LEU A 53 0.11 4.16 -0.48
N TRP A 54 -0.73 4.92 0.23
CA TRP A 54 -2.19 4.75 0.20
C TRP A 54 -2.77 4.88 -1.21
N ILE A 55 -2.33 5.89 -1.97
CA ILE A 55 -2.76 6.11 -3.37
C ILE A 55 -2.33 4.92 -4.25
N VAL A 56 -1.09 4.46 -4.11
CA VAL A 56 -0.57 3.31 -4.90
C VAL A 56 -1.33 2.03 -4.57
N ILE A 57 -1.69 1.80 -3.30
CA ILE A 57 -2.53 0.66 -2.90
C ILE A 57 -3.91 0.74 -3.53
N ALA A 58 -4.54 1.92 -3.54
CA ALA A 58 -5.84 2.12 -4.17
C ALA A 58 -5.79 1.83 -5.69
N LEU A 59 -4.73 2.26 -6.38
CA LEU A 59 -4.49 1.96 -7.80
C LEU A 59 -4.27 0.46 -8.04
N THR A 60 -3.50 -0.20 -7.17
CA THR A 60 -3.25 -1.64 -7.23
C THR A 60 -4.54 -2.42 -7.01
N LEU A 61 -5.36 -2.02 -6.03
CA LEU A 61 -6.66 -2.61 -5.74
C LEU A 61 -7.61 -2.47 -6.93
N ARG A 62 -7.70 -1.27 -7.55
CA ARG A 62 -8.52 -1.06 -8.75
C ARG A 62 -8.05 -1.92 -9.93
N SER A 63 -6.74 -2.06 -10.12
CA SER A 63 -6.16 -2.88 -11.19
C SER A 63 -6.41 -4.36 -10.96
N PHE A 64 -6.22 -4.85 -9.73
CA PHE A 64 -6.47 -6.24 -9.36
C PHE A 64 -7.96 -6.57 -9.42
N TYR A 65 -8.84 -5.66 -9.01
CA TYR A 65 -10.29 -5.84 -9.08
C TYR A 65 -10.81 -5.94 -10.52
N LYS A 66 -10.22 -5.17 -11.45
CA LYS A 66 -10.52 -5.29 -12.90
C LYS A 66 -10.15 -6.65 -13.47
N VAL A 67 -9.06 -7.25 -13.02
CA VAL A 67 -8.61 -8.58 -13.50
C VAL A 67 -9.32 -9.72 -12.78
N SER A 68 -9.47 -9.61 -11.46
CA SER A 68 -10.06 -10.64 -10.59
C SER A 68 -10.65 -10.00 -9.33
N ARG A 69 -11.99 -9.98 -9.24
CA ARG A 69 -12.73 -9.52 -8.06
C ARG A 69 -12.19 -10.08 -6.72
N PRO A 70 -11.92 -11.40 -6.56
CA PRO A 70 -11.35 -11.92 -5.32
C PRO A 70 -9.93 -11.40 -5.04
N ALA A 71 -9.10 -11.14 -6.07
CA ALA A 71 -7.77 -10.59 -5.86
C ALA A 71 -7.83 -9.13 -5.34
N GLY A 72 -8.79 -8.33 -5.81
CA GLY A 72 -9.03 -6.99 -5.27
C GLY A 72 -9.59 -7.02 -3.84
N LEU A 73 -10.49 -7.95 -3.52
CA LEU A 73 -11.05 -8.11 -2.17
C LEU A 73 -9.98 -8.48 -1.13
N LEU A 74 -8.96 -9.26 -1.51
CA LEU A 74 -7.84 -9.61 -0.63
C LEU A 74 -6.96 -8.40 -0.23
N LEU A 75 -7.06 -7.27 -0.95
CA LEU A 75 -6.33 -6.03 -0.66
C LEU A 75 -7.13 -5.05 0.22
N LEU A 76 -8.44 -5.27 0.40
CA LEU A 76 -9.27 -4.46 1.32
C LEU A 76 -8.76 -4.41 2.77
N PRO A 77 -8.38 -5.54 3.42
CA PRO A 77 -7.85 -5.46 4.78
C PRO A 77 -6.54 -4.66 4.84
N TYR A 78 -5.76 -4.65 3.75
CA TYR A 78 -4.52 -3.91 3.68
C TYR A 78 -4.74 -2.40 3.58
N ILE A 79 -5.65 -1.93 2.72
CA ILE A 79 -5.95 -0.49 2.64
C ILE A 79 -6.60 0.02 3.94
N ALA A 80 -7.41 -0.80 4.61
CA ALA A 80 -7.98 -0.46 5.92
C ALA A 80 -6.88 -0.26 6.97
N TRP A 81 -5.89 -1.16 7.02
CA TRP A 81 -4.72 -1.01 7.90
C TRP A 81 -3.92 0.26 7.60
N VAL A 82 -3.62 0.54 6.32
CA VAL A 82 -2.84 1.74 5.95
C VAL A 82 -3.61 3.02 6.24
N THR A 83 -4.94 3.00 6.20
CA THR A 83 -5.78 4.13 6.63
C THR A 83 -5.64 4.41 8.12
N ILE A 84 -5.62 3.37 8.96
CA ILE A 84 -5.35 3.51 10.41
C ILE A 84 -3.94 4.08 10.63
N ALA A 85 -2.94 3.56 9.92
CA ALA A 85 -1.56 4.03 10.04
C ALA A 85 -1.39 5.49 9.58
N LEU A 86 -2.11 5.94 8.54
CA LEU A 86 -2.16 7.33 8.11
C LEU A 86 -2.76 8.23 9.20
N ALA A 87 -3.89 7.82 9.79
CA ALA A 87 -4.52 8.56 10.89
C ALA A 87 -3.61 8.65 12.12
N LEU A 88 -2.89 7.57 12.45
CA LEU A 88 -1.91 7.57 13.54
C LEU A 88 -0.74 8.51 13.26
N ASN A 89 -0.19 8.49 12.05
CA ASN A 89 0.87 9.42 11.63
C ASN A 89 0.41 10.88 11.72
N LEU A 90 -0.82 11.16 11.28
CA LEU A 90 -1.41 12.49 11.35
C LEU A 90 -1.59 12.96 12.79
N SER A 91 -2.08 12.10 13.68
CA SER A 91 -2.18 12.41 15.11
C SER A 91 -0.82 12.68 15.75
N ILE A 92 0.21 11.90 15.42
CA ILE A 92 1.58 12.10 15.91
C ILE A 92 2.13 13.44 15.41
N PHE A 93 1.89 13.78 14.14
CA PHE A 93 2.29 15.07 13.60
C PHE A 93 1.58 16.23 14.32
N LEU A 94 0.25 16.16 14.50
CA LEU A 94 -0.51 17.21 15.18
C LEU A 94 -0.14 17.39 16.67
N LEU A 95 0.28 16.31 17.34
CA LEU A 95 0.68 16.36 18.76
C LEU A 95 2.14 16.80 18.97
N ASN A 96 2.96 16.79 17.92
CA ASN A 96 4.38 17.20 17.96
C ASN A 96 4.68 18.44 17.07
N ALA A 97 3.66 19.06 16.49
CA ALA A 97 3.73 20.33 15.77
C ALA A 97 3.45 21.49 16.73
#